data_AF-A0A944R5Y6-F1
#
_entry.id   AF-A0A944R5Y6-F1
#
_cell.length_a   1.000
_cell.length_b   1.000
_cell.length_c   1.000
_cell.angle_alpha   90.00
_cell.angle_beta   90.00
_cell.angle_gamma   90.00
#
_symmetry.space_group_name_H-M   'P 1'
#
loop_
_entity.id
_entity.type
_entity.pdbx_description
1 polymer ?
#
loop_
_entity_poly.entity_id
_entity_poly.type
_entity_poly.pdbx_seq_one_letter_code
_entity_poly.pdbx_strand_id
1 'polypeptide(L)'
;HNGNLWKSARNIQGVTVSPVAELNALLILQPRAIVMTTAAIDAFREETKRVREGSRTKAARKQGGRAAARSRGAIQSQEEGGV
;
A
#
# COMPACT_ATOMS: atom_id res chain seq x y z
N HIS A 1 17.14 -11.90 7.61
CA HIS A 1 17.27 -11.36 8.97
C HIS A 1 18.73 -11.48 9.40
N ASN A 2 19.39 -10.40 9.87
CA ASN A 2 20.82 -10.45 10.26
C ASN A 2 20.95 -10.72 11.77
N GLY A 3 21.47 -11.91 12.12
CA GLY A 3 21.52 -12.36 13.51
C GLY A 3 22.47 -11.56 14.42
N ASN A 4 23.49 -10.91 13.87
CA ASN A 4 24.42 -10.11 14.67
C ASN A 4 23.83 -8.74 15.01
N LEU A 5 23.11 -8.12 14.06
CA LEU A 5 22.46 -6.83 14.26
C LEU A 5 21.47 -6.86 15.43
N TRP A 6 20.62 -7.89 15.49
CA TRP A 6 19.64 -8.02 16.57
C TRP A 6 20.30 -8.22 17.94
N LYS A 7 21.34 -9.08 18.01
CA LYS A 7 22.08 -9.33 19.26
C LYS A 7 22.74 -8.06 19.81
N SER A 8 23.25 -7.19 18.94
CA SER A 8 23.89 -5.93 19.33
C SER A 8 22.87 -4.86 19.72
N ALA A 9 21.72 -4.77 19.02
CA ALA A 9 20.74 -3.73 19.24
C ALA A 9 19.84 -3.97 20.47
N ARG A 10 19.54 -5.24 20.80
CA ARG A 10 18.55 -5.60 21.84
C ARG A 10 18.86 -5.10 23.27
N ASN A 11 20.10 -4.71 23.55
CA ASN A 11 20.52 -4.23 24.87
C ASN A 11 20.49 -2.70 25.01
N ILE A 12 20.10 -1.97 23.95
CA ILE A 12 20.04 -0.51 23.95
C ILE A 12 18.60 -0.08 24.25
N GLN A 13 18.39 0.66 25.35
CA GLN A 13 17.06 1.16 25.70
C GLN A 13 16.51 2.07 24.61
N GLY A 14 15.22 1.88 24.28
CA GLY A 14 14.52 2.68 23.28
C GLY A 14 14.85 2.32 21.82
N VAL A 15 15.70 1.33 21.58
CA VAL A 15 16.00 0.83 20.23
C VAL A 15 15.17 -0.42 19.93
N THR A 16 14.44 -0.38 18.82
CA THR A 16 13.69 -1.51 18.28
C THR A 16 14.21 -1.86 16.89
N VAL A 17 14.23 -3.17 16.58
CA VAL A 17 14.64 -3.68 15.28
C VAL A 17 13.48 -4.47 14.69
N SER A 18 13.03 -4.07 13.50
CA SER A 18 11.93 -4.72 12.79
C SER A 18 12.32 -4.98 11.33
N PRO A 19 11.87 -6.09 10.72
CA PRO A 19 12.02 -6.31 9.28
C PRO A 19 11.28 -5.23 8.47
N VAL A 20 11.87 -4.81 7.34
CA VAL A 20 11.25 -3.79 6.48
C VAL A 20 9.94 -4.26 5.83
N ALA A 21 9.76 -5.56 5.65
CA ALA A 21 8.53 -6.15 5.12
C ALA A 21 7.33 -6.01 6.09
N GLU A 22 7.61 -5.86 7.39
CA GLU A 22 6.59 -5.75 8.44
C GLU A 22 6.41 -4.29 8.92
N LEU A 23 6.86 -3.33 8.11
CA LEU A 23 6.90 -1.93 8.49
C LEU A 23 5.50 -1.35 8.69
N ASN A 24 5.20 -0.94 9.93
CA ASN A 24 3.96 -0.27 10.31
C ASN A 24 4.19 1.25 10.42
N ALA A 25 3.24 2.06 9.95
CA ALA A 25 3.28 3.52 10.06
C ALA A 25 3.44 4.01 11.51
N LEU A 26 2.83 3.33 12.49
CA LEU A 26 2.97 3.68 13.92
C LEU A 26 4.44 3.61 14.38
N LEU A 27 5.17 2.58 13.93
CA LEU A 27 6.57 2.37 14.28
C LEU A 27 7.52 3.38 13.62
N ILE A 28 7.04 4.09 12.59
CA ILE A 28 7.79 5.17 11.93
C ILE A 28 7.50 6.53 12.57
N LEU A 29 6.26 6.76 13.01
CA LEU A 29 5.83 8.06 13.53
C LEU A 29 6.22 8.30 14.99
N GLN A 30 6.45 7.24 15.77
CA GLN A 30 6.84 7.33 17.18
C GLN A 30 8.32 7.71 17.43
N PRO A 31 9.32 7.11 16.76
CA PRO A 31 10.72 7.41 17.05
C PRO A 31 11.17 8.74 16.42
N ARG A 32 12.17 9.39 17.04
CA ARG A 32 12.77 10.64 16.55
C ARG A 32 13.69 10.45 15.34
N ALA A 33 14.24 9.25 15.17
CA ALA A 33 15.16 8.91 14.09
C ALA A 33 15.04 7.42 13.74
N ILE A 34 15.24 7.09 12.46
CA ILE A 34 15.17 5.72 11.93
C ILE A 34 16.43 5.44 11.13
N VAL A 35 17.04 4.28 11.38
CA VAL A 35 18.21 3.80 10.64
C VAL A 35 17.79 2.57 9.84
N MET A 36 18.01 2.61 8.53
CA MET A 36 17.75 1.49 7.62
C MET A 36 19.05 1.08 6.94
N THR A 37 19.23 -0.22 6.71
CA THR A 37 20.33 -0.70 5.87
C THR A 37 20.05 -0.40 4.41
N THR A 38 21.09 -0.31 3.58
CA THR A 38 20.95 -0.09 2.12
C THR A 38 20.06 -1.15 1.48
N ALA A 39 20.29 -2.43 1.79
CA ALA A 39 19.45 -3.53 1.32
C ALA A 39 17.98 -3.40 1.74
N ALA A 40 17.71 -2.85 2.94
CA ALA A 40 16.33 -2.60 3.38
C ALA A 40 15.69 -1.43 2.63
N ILE A 41 16.45 -0.38 2.31
CA ILE A 41 15.99 0.73 1.47
C ILE A 41 15.65 0.23 0.08
N ASP A 42 16.48 -0.63 -0.50
CA ASP A 42 16.24 -1.20 -1.83
C ASP A 42 14.98 -2.06 -1.86
N ALA A 43 14.81 -2.95 -0.87
CA ALA A 43 13.59 -3.75 -0.73
C ALA A 43 12.34 -2.89 -0.54
N PHE A 44 12.43 -1.81 0.26
CA PHE A 44 11.34 -0.87 0.47
C PHE A 44 10.93 -0.13 -0.82
N ARG A 45 11.92 0.28 -1.62
CA ARG A 45 11.69 0.94 -2.92
C ARG A 45 11.03 0.00 -3.92
N GLU A 46 11.42 -1.27 -3.95
CA GLU A 46 10.78 -2.26 -4.81
C GLU A 46 9.33 -2.53 -4.38
N GLU A 47 9.07 -2.67 -3.07
CA GLU A 47 7.71 -2.88 -2.58
C GLU A 47 6.80 -1.67 -2.87
N THR A 48 7.28 -0.45 -2.64
CA THR A 48 6.50 0.76 -2.98
C THR A 48 6.20 0.89 -4.47
N LYS A 49 7.12 0.46 -5.36
CA LYS A 49 6.84 0.36 -6.80
C LYS A 49 5.75 -0.67 -7.10
N ARG A 50 5.80 -1.86 -6.49
CA ARG A 50 4.78 -2.91 -6.65
C ARG A 50 3.39 -2.43 -6.21
N VAL A 51 3.30 -1.81 -5.04
CA VAL A 51 2.04 -1.24 -4.52
C VAL A 51 1.51 -0.15 -5.45
N ARG A 52 2.38 0.71 -5.99
CA ARG A 52 2.00 1.75 -6.95
C ARG A 52 1.47 1.18 -8.27
N GLU A 53 2.10 0.13 -8.80
CA GLU A 53 1.64 -0.55 -10.02
C GLU A 53 0.30 -1.28 -9.78
N GLY A 54 0.17 -1.95 -8.62
CA GLY A 54 -1.06 -2.63 -8.22
C GLY A 54 -2.24 -1.69 -7.98
N SER A 55 -2.00 -0.48 -7.47
CA SER A 55 -3.04 0.54 -7.31
C SER A 55 -3.45 1.18 -8.64
N ARG A 56 -2.52 1.36 -9.59
CA ARG A 56 -2.81 1.86 -10.94
C ARG A 56 -3.72 0.92 -11.73
N THR A 57 -3.46 -0.38 -11.68
CA THR A 57 -4.30 -1.39 -12.35
C THR A 57 -5.70 -1.50 -11.72
N LYS A 58 -5.81 -1.39 -10.40
CA LYS A 58 -7.11 -1.31 -9.70
C LYS A 58 -7.90 -0.04 -10.05
N ALA A 59 -7.23 1.11 -10.16
CA ALA A 59 -7.86 2.37 -10.54
C ALA A 59 -8.42 2.32 -11.98
N ALA A 60 -7.66 1.76 -12.93
CA ALA A 60 -8.11 1.55 -14.31
C ALA A 60 -9.34 0.64 -14.40
N ARG A 61 -9.36 -0.47 -13.64
CA ARG A 61 -10.50 -1.39 -13.59
C ARG A 61 -11.77 -0.75 -13.00
N LYS A 62 -11.63 0.16 -12.03
CA LYS A 62 -12.78 0.88 -11.42
C LYS A 62 -13.42 1.90 -12.37
N GLN A 63 -12.66 2.47 -13.30
CA GLN A 63 -13.19 3.42 -14.30
C GLN A 63 -14.02 2.72 -15.39
N GLY A 64 -13.58 1.56 -15.89
CA GLY A 64 -14.34 0.78 -16.87
C GLY A 64 -15.69 0.26 -16.35
N GLY A 65 -15.78 -0.07 -15.06
CA GLY A 65 -17.03 -0.55 -14.45
C GLY A 65 -18.10 0.53 -14.22
N ARG A 66 -17.71 1.80 -14.04
CA ARG A 66 -18.66 2.90 -13.81
C ARG A 66 -19.32 3.42 -15.10
N ALA A 67 -18.66 3.27 -16.24
CA ALA A 67 -19.23 3.64 -17.55
C ALA A 67 -20.35 2.69 -17.99
N ALA A 68 -20.17 1.37 -17.82
CA ALA A 68 -21.15 0.36 -18.22
C ALA A 68 -22.42 0.29 -17.33
N ALA A 69 -22.35 0.81 -16.10
CA ALA A 69 -23.51 0.87 -15.20
C ALA A 69 -24.44 2.05 -15.49
N ARG A 70 -23.95 3.10 -16.18
CA ARG A 70 -24.76 4.31 -16.50
C ARG A 70 -25.58 4.16 -17.78
N SER A 71 -25.20 3.28 -18.71
CA SER A 71 -25.94 3.08 -19.96
C SER A 71 -27.16 2.16 -19.83
N ARG A 72 -27.24 1.33 -18.79
CA ARG A 72 -28.40 0.43 -18.56
C ARG A 72 -29.59 1.12 -17.87
N GLY A 73 -29.37 2.18 -17.11
CA GLY A 73 -30.44 2.91 -16.42
C GLY A 73 -31.21 3.90 -17.30
N ALA A 74 -30.67 4.29 -18.46
CA ALA A 74 -31.30 5.30 -19.33
C ALA A 74 -32.31 4.70 -20.33
N ILE A 75 -32.25 3.39 -20.58
CA ILE A 75 -33.11 2.73 -21.57
C ILE A 75 -34.47 2.34 -20.96
N GLN A 76 -34.55 2.14 -19.64
CA GLN A 76 -35.74 1.64 -18.96
C GLN A 76 -36.82 2.72 -18.66
N SER A 77 -36.53 4.01 -18.89
CA SER A 77 -37.47 5.11 -18.58
C SER A 77 -38.23 5.67 -19.79
N GLN A 78 -38.15 5.04 -20.96
CA GLN A 78 -38.87 5.49 -22.17
C GLN A 78 -40.08 4.63 -22.57
N GLU A 79 -40.40 3.54 -21.86
CA GLU A 79 -41.52 2.64 -22.24
C GLU A 79 -42.82 2.80 -21.44
N GLU A 80 -42.89 3.58 -20.35
CA GLU A 80 -44.14 3.75 -19.55
C GLU A 80 -44.89 5.08 -19.79
N GLY A 81 -44.73 5.69 -20.98
CA GLY A 81 -45.32 7.00 -21.29
C GLY A 81 -46.14 7.10 -22.58
N GLY A 82 -46.72 6.00 -23.07
CA GLY A 82 -47.40 5.99 -24.36
C GLY A 82 -48.69 5.18 -24.41
N VAL A 83 -49.80 5.92 -24.37
CA VAL A 83 -51.21 5.61 -24.76
C VAL A 83 -52.06 4.79 -23.78
#